data_AF-A0A965PTI8-F1
#
_entry.id   AF-A0A965PTI8-F1
#
_cell.length_a   1.000
_cell.length_b   1.000
_cell.length_c   1.000
_cell.angle_alpha   90.00
_cell.angle_beta   90.00
_cell.angle_gamma   90.00
#
_symmetry.space_group_name_H-M   'P 1'
#
loop_
_entity.id
_entity.type
_entity.pdbx_description
1 polymer ?
#
loop_
_entity_poly.entity_id
_entity_poly.type
_entity_poly.pdbx_seq_one_letter_code
_entity_poly.pdbx_strand_id
1 'polypeptide(L)'
;MPWLSRVNFIASDTLSFTDINNLGNDIRAWGDNVNGGGYTLSNVVLSASAGTMATVIGGTGTTSTLTLRSTSGVGTTGADIIFQTGNNGATEVMRLQNGGNLGIGEPSPLYKLQLKGAGQTTGNLTDAGN
;
A
#
# COMPACT_ATOMS: atom_id res chain seq x y z
N MET A 1 11.12 25.65 -23.23
CA MET A 1 11.97 25.42 -22.05
C MET A 1 12.86 24.20 -22.34
N PRO A 2 14.20 24.28 -22.24
CA PRO A 2 15.13 23.38 -22.94
C PRO A 2 15.34 21.98 -22.31
N TRP A 3 14.59 21.61 -21.28
CA TRP A 3 14.91 20.43 -20.47
C TRP A 3 14.42 19.09 -21.09
N LEU A 4 14.02 19.06 -22.36
CA LEU A 4 13.54 17.83 -23.05
C LEU A 4 14.48 17.25 -24.10
N SER A 5 15.67 17.82 -24.31
CA SER A 5 16.43 17.52 -25.54
C SER A 5 17.51 16.45 -25.39
N ARG A 6 17.74 15.86 -24.20
CA ARG A 6 18.83 14.89 -24.00
C ARG A 6 18.30 13.54 -23.54
N VAL A 7 18.25 12.58 -24.48
CA VAL A 7 17.79 11.20 -24.24
C VAL A 7 18.96 10.22 -24.12
N ASN A 8 20.17 10.62 -24.54
CA ASN A 8 21.38 9.81 -24.44
C ASN A 8 22.39 10.48 -23.51
N PHE A 9 22.82 9.76 -22.46
CA PHE A 9 23.90 10.17 -21.57
C PHE A 9 25.18 9.39 -21.92
N ILE A 10 26.33 10.05 -21.88
CA ILE A 10 27.65 9.42 -22.06
C ILE A 10 28.39 9.27 -20.72
N ALA A 11 29.43 8.43 -20.67
CA ALA A 11 30.14 8.07 -19.44
C ALA A 11 30.79 9.27 -18.70
N SER A 12 31.02 10.39 -19.37
CA SER A 12 31.55 11.63 -18.79
C SER A 12 30.48 12.62 -18.33
N ASP A 13 29.20 12.32 -18.54
CA ASP A 13 28.13 13.22 -18.12
C ASP A 13 27.97 13.20 -16.60
N THR A 14 28.09 14.37 -15.99
CA THR A 14 27.71 14.60 -14.60
C THR A 14 26.27 15.09 -14.57
N LEU A 15 25.39 14.31 -13.96
CA LEU A 15 24.01 14.74 -13.72
C LEU A 15 24.03 15.77 -12.59
N SER A 16 23.45 16.95 -12.82
CA SER A 16 23.27 17.91 -11.74
C SER A 16 22.20 17.40 -10.77
N PHE A 17 22.23 17.84 -9.50
CA PHE A 17 21.14 17.54 -8.54
C PHE A 17 19.77 17.99 -9.06
N THR A 18 19.75 18.98 -9.94
CA THR A 18 18.53 19.43 -10.64
C THR A 18 18.09 18.40 -11.67
N ASP A 19 19.00 17.79 -12.43
CA ASP A 19 18.66 16.71 -13.36
C ASP A 19 18.11 15.47 -12.63
N ILE A 20 18.69 15.11 -11.47
CA ILE A 20 18.23 13.95 -10.67
C ILE A 20 16.87 14.24 -10.01
N ASN A 21 16.67 15.41 -9.43
CA ASN A 21 15.38 15.81 -8.84
C ASN A 21 14.28 15.90 -9.90
N ASN A 22 14.67 16.35 -11.10
CA ASN A 22 13.75 16.46 -12.22
C ASN A 22 13.51 15.10 -12.91
N LEU A 23 14.40 14.10 -12.84
CA LEU A 23 14.12 12.70 -13.26
C LEU A 23 13.23 11.94 -12.26
N GLY A 24 13.37 12.23 -10.96
CA GLY A 24 12.42 11.75 -9.94
C GLY A 24 11.03 12.38 -10.02
N ASN A 25 10.92 13.52 -10.71
CA ASN A 25 9.69 14.26 -10.98
C ASN A 25 9.39 14.41 -12.50
N ASP A 26 10.02 13.63 -13.39
CA ASP A 26 9.89 13.80 -14.85
C ASP A 26 8.58 13.18 -15.33
N ILE A 27 7.77 14.00 -16.01
CA ILE A 27 6.39 13.72 -16.43
C ILE A 27 6.29 13.40 -17.92
N ARG A 28 7.39 13.02 -18.56
CA ARG A 28 7.45 12.76 -19.99
C ARG A 28 7.19 11.30 -20.28
N ALA A 29 6.00 11.07 -20.83
CA ALA A 29 5.35 9.76 -21.01
C ALA A 29 4.98 9.03 -19.71
N TRP A 30 4.64 9.78 -18.67
CA TRP A 30 3.52 9.46 -17.78
C TRP A 30 2.78 10.78 -17.54
N GLY A 31 1.90 11.15 -18.47
CA GLY A 31 1.18 12.42 -18.39
C GLY A 31 0.33 12.51 -17.12
N ASP A 32 0.47 13.65 -16.42
CA ASP A 32 -0.23 14.11 -15.21
C ASP A 32 0.21 13.53 -13.85
N ASN A 33 -0.29 14.15 -12.76
CA ASN A 33 -0.25 13.60 -11.41
C ASN A 33 -0.64 12.13 -11.49
N VAL A 34 0.19 11.23 -10.96
CA VAL A 34 -0.10 9.79 -10.98
C VAL A 34 -1.49 9.49 -10.37
N ASN A 35 -1.99 10.40 -9.50
CA ASN A 35 -3.30 10.40 -8.85
C ASN A 35 -4.47 11.01 -9.65
N GLY A 36 -4.41 11.07 -10.99
CA GLY A 36 -5.55 11.56 -11.80
C GLY A 36 -5.90 10.73 -13.04
N GLY A 37 -4.98 9.88 -13.52
CA GLY A 37 -5.05 9.27 -14.86
C GLY A 37 -5.27 7.76 -14.92
N GLY A 38 -5.55 7.08 -13.79
CA GLY A 38 -5.78 5.63 -13.79
C GLY A 38 -4.52 4.77 -14.02
N TYR A 39 -3.33 5.35 -13.90
CA TYR A 39 -2.06 4.63 -13.96
C TYR A 39 -1.70 4.03 -12.58
N THR A 40 -1.27 2.77 -12.57
CA THR A 40 -0.83 2.07 -11.34
C THR A 40 0.67 2.12 -11.20
N LEU A 41 1.18 2.50 -10.02
CA LEU A 41 2.57 2.26 -9.66
C LEU A 41 2.74 0.79 -9.23
N SER A 42 3.73 0.11 -9.79
CA SER A 42 4.07 -1.28 -9.42
C SER A 42 5.37 -1.29 -8.60
N ASN A 43 5.49 -2.25 -7.67
CA ASN A 43 6.68 -2.47 -6.83
C ASN A 43 7.11 -1.26 -5.98
N VAL A 44 6.14 -0.45 -5.51
CA VAL A 44 6.42 0.66 -4.61
C VAL A 44 6.61 0.16 -3.18
N VAL A 45 7.74 0.51 -2.57
CA VAL A 45 7.97 0.37 -1.13
C VAL A 45 7.77 1.74 -0.49
N LEU A 46 6.80 1.84 0.43
CA LEU A 46 6.59 3.03 1.25
C LEU A 46 7.28 2.84 2.59
N SER A 47 8.48 3.38 2.72
CA SER A 47 9.28 3.33 3.95
C SER A 47 9.56 4.74 4.48
N ALA A 48 9.72 4.83 5.80
CA ALA A 48 10.09 6.04 6.49
C ALA A 48 11.39 5.80 7.28
N SER A 49 12.23 6.83 7.39
CA SER A 49 13.45 6.76 8.20
C SER A 49 13.11 6.82 9.69
N ALA A 50 14.07 6.43 10.54
CA ALA A 50 13.91 6.50 11.99
C ALA A 50 13.43 7.89 12.44
N GLY A 51 12.34 7.92 13.21
CA GLY A 51 11.71 9.16 13.68
C GLY A 51 10.67 9.77 12.72
N THR A 52 10.39 9.16 11.57
CA THR A 52 9.31 9.58 10.65
C THR A 52 8.28 8.47 10.44
N MET A 53 7.04 8.84 10.13
CA MET A 53 5.95 7.91 9.84
C MET A 53 5.67 7.90 8.34
N ALA A 54 5.65 6.71 7.72
CA ALA A 54 5.13 6.56 6.38
C ALA A 54 3.60 6.62 6.45
N THR A 55 2.98 7.51 5.67
CA THR A 55 1.52 7.68 5.66
C THR A 55 0.97 7.41 4.27
N VAL A 56 -0.14 6.68 4.20
CA VAL A 56 -0.93 6.47 2.98
C VAL A 56 -2.30 7.10 3.19
N ILE A 57 -2.68 8.06 2.34
CA ILE A 57 -3.98 8.75 2.39
C ILE A 57 -4.77 8.51 1.10
N GLY A 58 -6.09 8.31 1.21
CA GLY A 58 -6.99 8.10 0.06
C GLY A 58 -7.36 9.38 -0.71
N GLY A 59 -7.00 10.55 -0.17
CA GLY A 59 -7.27 11.86 -0.76
C GLY A 59 -7.49 12.93 0.32
N THR A 60 -7.76 14.17 -0.10
CA THR A 60 -7.94 15.32 0.80
C THR A 60 -9.41 15.73 0.96
N GLY A 61 -10.32 15.11 0.22
CA GLY A 61 -11.76 15.34 0.35
C GLY A 61 -12.34 14.60 1.56
N THR A 62 -13.39 15.15 2.16
CA THR A 62 -14.10 14.52 3.29
C THR A 62 -14.75 13.17 2.94
N THR A 63 -14.85 12.85 1.65
CA THR A 63 -15.39 11.59 1.12
C THR A 63 -14.33 10.76 0.39
N SER A 64 -13.05 11.10 0.51
CA SER A 64 -11.96 10.34 -0.12
C SER A 64 -11.80 8.96 0.53
N THR A 65 -11.84 7.91 -0.29
CA THR A 65 -11.69 6.52 0.17
C THR A 65 -10.27 6.02 -0.12
N LEU A 66 -9.63 5.35 0.85
CA LEU A 66 -8.43 4.55 0.60
C LEU A 66 -8.85 3.11 0.28
N THR A 67 -8.54 2.64 -0.93
CA THR A 67 -8.83 1.26 -1.34
C THR A 67 -7.55 0.44 -1.37
N LEU A 68 -7.51 -0.67 -0.64
CA LEU A 68 -6.45 -1.67 -0.71
C LEU A 68 -6.98 -2.91 -1.45
N ARG A 69 -6.22 -3.39 -2.43
CA ARG A 69 -6.60 -4.55 -3.26
C ARG A 69 -5.39 -5.43 -3.49
N SER A 70 -5.50 -6.72 -3.18
CA SER A 70 -4.40 -7.69 -3.29
C SER A 70 -3.97 -7.96 -4.74
N THR A 71 -4.92 -7.96 -5.68
CA THR A 71 -4.63 -8.22 -7.11
C THR A 71 -5.58 -7.48 -8.06
N SER A 72 -5.11 -7.19 -9.27
CA SER A 72 -5.93 -6.66 -10.37
C SER A 72 -6.66 -7.75 -11.16
N GLY A 73 -6.30 -9.02 -10.98
CA GLY A 73 -6.94 -10.18 -11.62
C GLY A 73 -8.00 -10.87 -10.76
N VAL A 74 -8.36 -12.10 -11.13
CA VAL A 74 -9.21 -12.97 -10.31
C VAL A 74 -8.35 -13.49 -9.14
N GLY A 75 -8.67 -13.06 -7.92
CA GLY A 75 -7.97 -13.53 -6.73
C GLY A 75 -8.21 -15.02 -6.49
N THR A 76 -7.15 -15.73 -6.13
CA THR A 76 -7.16 -17.15 -5.74
C THR A 76 -6.65 -17.30 -4.31
N THR A 77 -6.50 -18.54 -3.84
CA THR A 77 -5.91 -18.83 -2.53
C THR A 77 -4.59 -18.08 -2.35
N GLY A 78 -4.51 -17.27 -1.28
CA GLY A 78 -3.33 -16.47 -0.93
C GLY A 78 -3.36 -15.03 -1.45
N ALA A 79 -4.35 -14.63 -2.25
CA ALA A 79 -4.58 -13.24 -2.65
C ALA A 79 -5.25 -12.43 -1.51
N ASP A 80 -4.57 -12.41 -0.36
CA ASP A 80 -5.05 -11.85 0.89
C ASP A 80 -4.52 -10.43 1.08
N ILE A 81 -5.10 -9.69 2.02
CA ILE A 81 -4.51 -8.46 2.56
C ILE A 81 -4.00 -8.78 3.96
N ILE A 82 -2.70 -8.57 4.20
CA ILE A 82 -2.01 -8.95 5.43
C ILE A 82 -1.45 -7.70 6.10
N PHE A 83 -1.66 -7.59 7.40
CA PHE A 83 -1.12 -6.52 8.24
C PHE A 83 -0.10 -7.12 9.20
N GLN A 84 1.13 -6.59 9.15
CA GLN A 84 2.28 -7.10 9.89
C GLN A 84 2.83 -6.05 10.84
N THR A 85 3.42 -6.52 11.94
CA THR A 85 4.11 -5.72 12.95
C THR A 85 5.39 -6.44 13.39
N GLY A 86 6.07 -5.88 14.39
CA GLY A 86 7.29 -6.45 14.94
C GLY A 86 8.50 -6.16 14.06
N ASN A 87 9.65 -6.68 14.48
CA ASN A 87 10.90 -6.47 13.76
C ASN A 87 10.80 -7.05 12.34
N ASN A 88 10.88 -6.18 11.33
CA ASN A 88 10.80 -6.55 9.91
C ASN A 88 9.52 -7.34 9.54
N GLY A 89 8.37 -6.98 10.12
CA GLY A 89 7.09 -7.62 9.78
C GLY A 89 6.96 -9.07 10.24
N ALA A 90 7.78 -9.51 11.19
CA ALA A 90 7.80 -10.89 11.67
C ALA A 90 6.49 -11.37 12.33
N THR A 91 5.57 -10.47 12.67
CA THR A 91 4.30 -10.81 13.32
C THR A 91 3.12 -10.38 12.48
N GLU A 92 2.36 -11.34 11.96
CA GLU A 92 1.04 -11.06 11.38
C GLU A 92 0.03 -10.78 12.49
N VAL A 93 -0.64 -9.63 12.42
CA VAL A 93 -1.64 -9.22 13.42
C VAL A 93 -3.07 -9.21 12.88
N MET A 94 -3.25 -9.08 11.57
CA MET A 94 -4.56 -9.13 10.93
C MET A 94 -4.43 -9.61 9.49
N ARG A 95 -5.42 -10.37 9.02
CA ARG A 95 -5.54 -10.81 7.63
C ARG A 95 -6.98 -10.77 7.17
N LEU A 96 -7.20 -10.23 5.97
CA LEU A 96 -8.42 -10.44 5.20
C LEU A 96 -8.12 -11.48 4.12
N GLN A 97 -8.67 -12.68 4.28
CA GLN A 97 -8.54 -13.73 3.27
C GLN A 97 -9.29 -13.37 2.00
N ASN A 98 -8.84 -13.88 0.86
CA ASN A 98 -9.53 -13.74 -0.43
C ASN A 98 -11.02 -14.17 -0.38
N GLY A 99 -11.35 -15.19 0.42
CA GLY A 99 -12.73 -15.64 0.67
C GLY A 99 -13.59 -14.71 1.55
N GLY A 100 -13.02 -13.57 1.98
CA GLY A 100 -13.70 -12.55 2.77
C GLY A 100 -13.77 -12.82 4.28
N ASN A 101 -12.92 -13.72 4.80
CA ASN A 101 -12.81 -13.96 6.24
C ASN A 101 -11.75 -13.03 6.85
N LEU A 102 -12.10 -12.33 7.92
CA LEU A 102 -11.20 -11.45 8.67
C LEU A 102 -10.69 -12.15 9.93
N GLY A 103 -9.38 -12.35 10.01
CA GLY A 103 -8.68 -12.86 11.18
C GLY A 103 -7.92 -11.74 11.89
N ILE A 104 -8.05 -11.64 13.21
CA ILE A 104 -7.24 -10.76 14.07
C ILE A 104 -6.46 -11.65 15.04
N GLY A 105 -5.14 -11.64 14.95
CA GLY A 105 -4.25 -12.58 15.64
C GLY A 105 -4.37 -14.04 15.17
N GLU A 106 -5.22 -14.31 14.16
CA GLU A 106 -5.45 -15.64 13.58
C GLU A 106 -5.08 -15.63 12.10
N PRO A 107 -3.97 -16.28 11.67
CA PRO A 107 -3.54 -16.27 10.27
C PRO A 107 -4.40 -17.16 9.36
N SER A 108 -5.21 -18.06 9.94
CA SER A 108 -6.08 -18.99 9.19
C SER A 108 -7.53 -18.92 9.69
N PRO A 109 -8.24 -17.79 9.50
CA PRO A 109 -9.60 -17.66 10.00
C PRO A 109 -10.57 -18.62 9.31
N LEU A 110 -11.32 -19.38 10.10
CA LEU A 110 -12.34 -20.34 9.65
C LEU A 110 -13.74 -19.71 9.55
N TYR A 111 -13.94 -18.54 10.17
CA TYR A 111 -15.21 -17.82 10.21
C TYR A 111 -15.06 -16.43 9.60
N LYS A 112 -16.19 -15.78 9.29
CA LYS A 112 -16.22 -14.44 8.68
C LYS A 112 -15.44 -13.39 9.49
N LEU A 113 -15.52 -13.49 10.80
CA LEU A 113 -14.69 -12.75 11.73
C LEU A 113 -14.18 -13.72 12.80
N GLN A 114 -12.87 -13.82 12.96
CA GLN A 114 -12.23 -14.63 14.00
C GLN A 114 -11.15 -13.82 14.72
N LEU A 115 -11.25 -13.75 16.05
CA LEU A 115 -10.29 -13.10 16.92
C LEU A 115 -9.58 -14.15 17.76
N LYS A 116 -8.25 -14.20 17.72
CA LYS A 116 -7.43 -15.04 18.60
C LYS A 116 -6.86 -14.17 19.72
N GLY A 117 -7.54 -14.18 20.86
CA GLY A 117 -7.04 -13.55 22.09
C GLY A 117 -6.28 -14.54 22.98
N ALA A 118 -5.35 -14.05 23.78
CA ALA A 118 -4.66 -14.84 24.82
C ALA A 118 -5.53 -15.09 26.08
N GLY A 119 -6.85 -14.86 26.03
CA GLY A 119 -7.73 -15.06 27.20
C GLY A 119 -9.02 -14.24 27.29
N GLN A 120 -9.41 -13.50 26.26
CA GLN A 120 -10.72 -12.82 26.23
C GLN A 120 -11.70 -13.63 25.37
N THR A 121 -12.55 -14.40 26.05
CA THR A 121 -13.58 -15.27 25.47
C THR A 121 -14.87 -14.53 25.11
N THR A 122 -15.01 -13.25 25.48
CA THR A 122 -16.19 -12.44 25.19
C THR A 122 -15.78 -11.02 24.79
N GLY A 123 -15.53 -10.82 23.50
CA GLY A 123 -15.86 -9.52 22.94
C GLY A 123 -17.38 -9.40 22.98
N ASN A 124 -17.94 -8.37 23.61
CA ASN A 124 -19.35 -8.05 23.46
C ASN A 124 -19.61 -7.70 22.00
N LEU A 125 -19.82 -8.72 21.16
CA LEU A 125 -20.38 -8.59 19.82
C LEU A 125 -21.87 -8.38 20.03
N THR A 126 -22.25 -7.17 20.42
CA THR A 126 -23.64 -6.76 20.29
C THR A 126 -23.87 -6.55 18.80
N ASP A 127 -24.36 -7.59 18.12
CA ASP A 127 -25.08 -7.39 16.87
C ASP A 127 -26.29 -6.54 17.23
N ALA A 128 -26.20 -5.25 16.96
CA ALA A 128 -27.32 -4.33 17.17
C ALA A 128 -28.46 -4.61 16.18
N GLY A 129 -28.39 -5.69 15.39
CA GLY A 129 -29.51 -6.38 14.76
C GLY A 129 -30.45 -5.42 14.09
N ASN A 130 -30.15 -5.05 12.85
CA ASN A 130 -31.13 -4.39 12.00
C ASN A 130 -32.04 -5.43 11.34
#